data_AF-A0AAJ0DMC1-F1
#
_entry.id   AF-A0AAJ0DMC1-F1
#
_cell.length_a   1.000
_cell.length_b   1.000
_cell.length_c   1.000
_cell.angle_alpha   90.00
_cell.angle_beta   90.00
_cell.angle_gamma   90.00
#
_symmetry.space_group_name_H-M   'P 1'
#
loop_
_entity.id
_entity.type
_entity.pdbx_description
1 polymer ?
#
loop_
_entity_poly.entity_id
_entity_poly.type
_entity_poly.pdbx_seq_one_letter_code
_entity_poly.pdbx_strand_id
1 'polypeptide(L)'
;MSKSGKSVDEVNFEKASCVPLGPFTAFDYFGDGSFYIVDAPGHSIGHVGALARTTSNPDTFVFMGADSCHHCGEFRPSTRRKTPSDFCLGSPTSGPSSPCRGLTSDDHKGPQGGLCGAPFYTITRDPRYAEYTHDHGAADATIAKVQEMDGYDNVFVTMAHDDSIPEVVDMFPKTINEWKSKGWHEKGRWAFLKDFKGSADVTRGS
;
A
#
# COMPACT_ATOMS: atom_id res chain seq x y z
N MET A 1 11.55 -34.81 -11.68
CA MET A 1 12.63 -34.49 -10.72
C MET A 1 12.00 -34.35 -9.34
N SER A 2 12.33 -35.24 -8.41
CA SER A 2 11.82 -35.25 -7.03
C SER A 2 12.51 -34.15 -6.21
N LYS A 3 11.75 -33.21 -5.66
CA LYS A 3 12.27 -32.26 -4.65
C LYS A 3 12.27 -32.95 -3.28
N SER A 4 13.26 -33.80 -3.02
CA SER A 4 13.51 -34.32 -1.68
C SER A 4 14.38 -33.34 -0.88
N GLY A 5 13.91 -32.88 0.29
CA GLY A 5 14.79 -32.41 1.36
C GLY A 5 14.65 -30.97 1.87
N LYS A 6 13.65 -30.19 1.45
CA LYS A 6 13.36 -28.88 2.09
C LYS A 6 12.10 -29.01 2.96
N SER A 7 12.24 -28.79 4.27
CA SER A 7 11.08 -28.59 5.16
C SER A 7 10.47 -27.22 4.86
N VAL A 8 9.16 -27.18 4.69
CA VAL A 8 8.39 -25.94 4.60
C VAL A 8 7.77 -25.70 5.97
N ASP A 9 8.03 -24.53 6.54
CA ASP A 9 7.34 -24.06 7.74
C ASP A 9 6.35 -22.98 7.30
N GLU A 10 5.09 -23.37 7.17
CA GLU A 10 4.02 -22.48 6.73
C GLU A 10 3.44 -21.76 7.95
N VAL A 11 3.38 -20.43 7.88
CA VAL A 11 2.75 -19.61 8.91
C VAL A 11 1.25 -19.91 8.89
N ASN A 12 0.73 -20.37 10.03
CA ASN A 12 -0.70 -20.57 10.23
C ASN A 12 -1.23 -19.47 11.17
N PHE A 13 -1.98 -18.54 10.59
CA PHE A 13 -2.54 -17.38 11.28
C PHE A 13 -3.69 -17.70 12.25
N GLU A 14 -4.22 -18.93 12.24
CA GLU A 14 -5.25 -19.38 13.18
C GLU A 14 -4.65 -19.90 14.50
N LYS A 15 -3.32 -20.07 14.58
CA LYS A 15 -2.65 -20.54 15.79
C LYS A 15 -2.54 -19.44 16.85
N ALA A 16 -2.58 -19.86 18.13
CA ALA A 16 -2.43 -18.98 19.29
C ALA A 16 -1.08 -18.23 19.38
N SER A 17 -0.08 -18.61 18.58
CA SER A 17 1.20 -17.91 18.47
C SER A 17 1.12 -16.60 17.67
N CYS A 18 0.02 -16.37 16.94
CA CYS A 18 -0.20 -15.13 16.22
C CYS A 18 -0.81 -14.08 17.14
N VAL A 19 -0.43 -12.83 16.92
CA VAL A 19 -0.82 -11.68 17.76
C VAL A 19 -1.56 -10.63 16.94
N PRO A 20 -2.49 -9.88 17.54
CA PRO A 20 -3.02 -8.67 16.92
C PRO A 20 -1.91 -7.63 16.75
N LEU A 21 -1.81 -7.04 15.56
CA LEU A 21 -0.85 -5.99 15.21
C LEU A 21 -1.59 -4.88 14.46
N GLY A 22 -2.09 -3.92 15.23
CA GLY A 22 -3.05 -2.94 14.72
C GLY A 22 -4.28 -3.65 14.14
N PRO A 23 -4.65 -3.39 12.87
CA PRO A 23 -5.81 -4.00 12.23
C PRO A 23 -5.58 -5.43 11.70
N PHE A 24 -4.36 -5.96 11.82
CA PHE A 24 -4.00 -7.27 11.26
C PHE A 24 -3.75 -8.34 12.32
N THR A 25 -3.82 -9.60 11.90
CA THR A 25 -3.23 -10.74 12.59
C THR A 25 -1.80 -10.93 12.07
N ALA A 26 -0.84 -11.14 12.96
CA ALA A 26 0.56 -11.22 12.60
C ALA A 26 1.33 -12.30 13.37
N PHE A 27 2.37 -12.83 12.75
CA PHE A 27 3.32 -13.76 13.34
C PHE A 27 4.67 -13.06 13.54
N ASP A 28 5.14 -12.98 14.79
CA ASP A 28 6.47 -12.45 15.10
C ASP A 28 7.53 -13.48 14.71
N TYR A 29 8.23 -13.21 13.62
CA TYR A 29 9.13 -14.18 13.00
C TYR A 29 10.39 -14.42 13.84
N PHE A 30 10.91 -13.37 14.48
CA PHE A 30 12.12 -13.46 15.31
C PHE A 30 11.80 -13.61 16.81
N GLY A 31 10.57 -13.32 17.23
CA GLY A 31 10.14 -13.37 18.63
C GLY A 31 10.64 -12.20 19.47
N ASP A 32 11.19 -11.15 18.85
CA ASP A 32 11.73 -9.95 19.49
C ASP A 32 10.97 -8.66 19.10
N GLY A 33 9.89 -8.81 18.35
CA GLY A 33 9.07 -7.74 17.80
C GLY A 33 9.75 -6.87 16.74
N SER A 34 10.84 -7.34 16.12
CA SER A 34 11.53 -6.58 15.05
C SER A 34 10.95 -6.84 13.66
N PHE A 35 10.35 -8.01 13.41
CA PHE A 35 9.79 -8.36 12.11
C PHE A 35 8.58 -9.28 12.25
N TYR A 36 7.48 -8.85 11.63
CA TYR A 36 6.22 -9.58 11.61
C TYR A 36 5.85 -9.96 10.18
N ILE A 37 5.39 -11.21 10.00
CA ILE A 37 4.65 -11.63 8.81
C ILE A 37 3.16 -11.38 9.10
N VAL A 38 2.46 -10.78 8.15
CA VAL A 38 1.10 -10.25 8.36
C VAL A 38 0.09 -10.94 7.45
N ASP A 39 -1.05 -11.35 8.01
CA ASP A 39 -2.15 -11.96 7.26
C ASP A 39 -2.89 -10.93 6.39
N ALA A 40 -2.68 -11.00 5.07
CA ALA A 40 -3.17 -10.02 4.11
C ALA A 40 -3.83 -10.70 2.89
N PRO A 41 -4.92 -11.47 3.07
CA PRO A 41 -5.52 -12.24 1.99
C PRO A 41 -6.17 -11.35 0.93
N GLY A 42 -6.41 -11.91 -0.26
CA GLY A 42 -7.20 -11.29 -1.32
C GLY A 42 -6.51 -11.28 -2.67
N HIS A 43 -5.29 -10.75 -2.74
CA HIS A 43 -4.51 -10.71 -3.99
C HIS A 43 -4.27 -12.13 -4.54
N SER A 44 -3.73 -13.03 -3.71
CA SER A 44 -3.53 -14.44 -4.02
C SER A 44 -3.83 -15.33 -2.82
N ILE A 45 -3.97 -16.63 -3.07
CA ILE A 45 -3.94 -17.64 -2.00
C ILE A 45 -2.60 -17.50 -1.26
N GLY A 46 -2.65 -17.37 0.07
CA GLY A 46 -1.48 -17.23 0.91
C GLY A 46 -0.75 -15.88 0.77
N HIS A 47 -1.40 -14.84 0.23
CA HIS A 47 -0.82 -13.51 0.21
C HIS A 47 -0.58 -13.00 1.64
N VAL A 48 0.63 -12.47 1.87
CA VAL A 48 1.06 -11.94 3.17
C VAL A 48 1.72 -10.58 2.98
N GLY A 49 1.60 -9.74 4.01
CA GLY A 49 2.41 -8.54 4.16
C GLY A 49 3.52 -8.75 5.17
N ALA A 50 4.27 -7.69 5.45
CA ALA A 50 5.24 -7.67 6.53
C ALA A 50 5.29 -6.31 7.25
N LEU A 51 5.63 -6.32 8.54
CA LEU A 51 5.92 -5.12 9.32
C LEU A 51 7.32 -5.24 9.92
N ALA A 52 8.21 -4.31 9.61
CA ALA A 52 9.58 -4.29 10.11
C ALA A 52 9.82 -3.07 11.00
N ARG A 53 10.36 -3.27 12.20
CA ARG A 53 10.84 -2.18 13.05
C ARG A 53 12.15 -1.64 12.48
N THR A 54 12.23 -0.33 12.34
CA THR A 54 13.33 0.39 11.65
C THR A 54 14.10 1.33 12.57
N THR A 55 13.47 1.78 13.66
CA THR A 55 14.09 2.57 14.72
C THR A 55 13.50 2.12 16.04
N SER A 56 14.27 2.17 17.12
CA SER A 56 13.77 1.97 18.49
C SER A 56 13.93 3.26 19.30
N ASN A 57 13.03 3.48 20.25
CA ASN A 57 13.02 4.65 21.14
C ASN A 57 12.96 6.04 20.43
N PRO A 58 11.79 6.44 19.89
CA PRO A 58 10.55 5.68 19.81
C PRO A 58 10.53 4.70 18.64
N ASP A 59 9.74 3.63 18.78
CA ASP A 59 9.63 2.60 17.74
C ASP A 59 8.97 3.15 16.47
N THR A 60 9.62 2.93 15.32
CA THR A 60 9.08 3.22 13.99
C THR A 60 9.11 1.99 13.11
N PHE A 61 8.10 1.83 12.26
CA PHE A 61 7.91 0.65 11.45
C PHE A 61 7.75 0.99 9.97
N VAL A 62 8.17 0.08 9.10
CA VAL A 62 7.77 0.08 7.69
C VAL A 62 6.82 -1.09 7.49
N PHE A 63 5.63 -0.80 6.98
CA PHE A 63 4.67 -1.81 6.53
C PHE A 63 4.86 -2.04 5.04
N MET A 64 5.17 -3.28 4.68
CA MET A 64 5.34 -3.75 3.31
C MET A 64 4.08 -4.52 2.94
N GLY A 65 3.18 -3.87 2.20
CA GLY A 65 1.89 -4.45 1.81
C GLY A 65 1.97 -5.41 0.63
N ALA A 66 3.14 -5.58 0.01
CA ALA A 66 3.33 -6.35 -1.22
C ALA A 66 2.29 -5.94 -2.28
N ASP A 67 1.50 -6.89 -2.77
CA ASP A 67 0.50 -6.70 -3.82
C ASP A 67 -0.92 -6.57 -3.25
N SER A 68 -1.05 -6.19 -1.96
CA SER A 68 -2.35 -5.83 -1.36
C SER A 68 -3.04 -4.67 -2.10
N CYS A 69 -2.24 -3.80 -2.73
CA CYS A 69 -2.68 -2.74 -3.62
C CYS A 69 -1.63 -2.60 -4.74
N HIS A 70 -2.05 -2.34 -5.97
CA HIS A 70 -1.13 -2.09 -7.07
C HIS A 70 -0.81 -0.60 -7.22
N HIS A 71 -1.72 0.27 -6.80
CA HIS A 71 -1.52 1.70 -6.79
C HIS A 71 -1.91 2.30 -5.43
N CYS A 72 -1.15 3.30 -4.95
CA CYS A 72 -1.43 3.96 -3.67
C CYS A 72 -2.80 4.63 -3.60
N GLY A 73 -3.36 4.99 -4.75
CA GLY A 73 -4.72 5.48 -4.91
C GLY A 73 -5.82 4.45 -4.55
N GLU A 74 -5.52 3.16 -4.42
CA GLU A 74 -6.48 2.14 -3.96
C GLU A 74 -6.74 2.21 -2.44
N PHE A 75 -5.81 2.78 -1.67
CA PHE A 75 -5.96 2.95 -0.22
C PHE A 75 -5.79 4.39 0.25
N ARG A 76 -5.40 5.33 -0.61
CA ARG A 76 -5.31 6.76 -0.30
C ARG A 76 -6.17 7.61 -1.26
N PRO A 77 -6.82 8.66 -0.76
CA PRO A 77 -6.90 9.06 0.65
C PRO A 77 -7.85 8.14 1.45
N SER A 78 -7.84 8.26 2.77
CA SER A 78 -8.74 7.52 3.67
C SER A 78 -9.27 8.42 4.78
N THR A 79 -10.21 7.93 5.59
CA THR A 79 -10.71 8.66 6.77
C THR A 79 -9.60 8.94 7.79
N ARG A 80 -8.59 8.07 7.85
CA ARG A 80 -7.41 8.19 8.72
C ARG A 80 -6.33 9.12 8.13
N ARG A 81 -6.27 9.26 6.80
CA ARG A 81 -5.32 10.10 6.07
C ARG A 81 -6.01 10.81 4.90
N LYS A 82 -6.52 12.01 5.16
CA LYS A 82 -7.14 12.86 4.14
C LYS A 82 -6.08 13.43 3.19
N THR A 83 -6.48 13.71 1.96
CA THR A 83 -5.66 14.42 0.96
C THR A 83 -5.17 15.76 1.52
N PRO A 84 -3.93 16.19 1.21
CA PRO A 84 -3.47 17.53 1.56
C PRO A 84 -4.39 18.60 0.98
N SER A 85 -4.70 19.64 1.76
CA SER A 85 -5.62 20.74 1.38
C SER A 85 -5.22 21.47 0.10
N ASP A 86 -3.91 21.49 -0.18
CA ASP A 86 -3.32 22.28 -1.27
C ASP A 86 -3.30 21.50 -2.60
N PHE A 87 -3.75 20.24 -2.60
CA PHE A 87 -3.83 19.42 -3.80
C PHE A 87 -5.20 19.61 -4.48
N CYS A 88 -5.27 20.55 -5.42
CA CYS A 88 -6.36 20.59 -6.40
C CYS A 88 -6.18 19.42 -7.39
N LEU A 89 -6.95 18.35 -7.21
CA LEU A 89 -6.95 17.21 -8.13
C LEU A 89 -7.54 17.64 -9.48
N GLY A 90 -6.70 17.67 -10.52
CA GLY A 90 -7.17 17.52 -11.89
C GLY A 90 -7.62 16.07 -12.13
N SER A 91 -8.44 15.85 -13.15
CA SER A 91 -8.77 14.48 -13.59
C SER A 91 -7.50 13.74 -14.02
N PRO A 92 -7.31 12.45 -13.66
CA PRO A 92 -6.15 11.69 -14.11
C PRO A 92 -6.10 11.66 -15.64
N THR A 93 -4.96 12.06 -16.21
CA THR A 93 -4.81 12.22 -17.68
C THR A 93 -4.18 11.03 -18.37
N SER A 94 -3.74 10.03 -17.63
CA SER A 94 -3.28 8.76 -18.16
C SER A 94 -3.90 7.63 -17.36
N GLY A 95 -4.34 6.59 -18.07
CA GLY A 95 -4.70 5.32 -17.45
C GLY A 95 -3.53 4.80 -16.61
N PRO A 96 -3.80 4.02 -15.56
CA PRO A 96 -2.76 3.58 -14.64
C PRO A 96 -1.62 2.86 -15.38
N SER A 97 -0.37 3.10 -14.98
CA SER A 97 0.81 2.41 -15.54
C SER A 97 0.68 0.90 -15.31
N SER A 98 1.36 0.08 -16.12
CA SER A 98 1.43 -1.37 -15.84
C SER A 98 2.12 -1.59 -14.48
N PRO A 99 1.56 -2.38 -13.55
CA PRO A 99 0.49 -3.37 -13.74
C PRO A 99 -0.94 -2.81 -13.63
N CYS A 100 -1.13 -1.62 -13.09
CA CYS A 100 -2.41 -1.03 -12.73
C CYS A 100 -3.45 -0.82 -13.87
N ARG A 101 -3.23 -1.26 -15.11
CA ARG A 101 -4.17 -1.08 -16.26
C ARG A 101 -5.60 -1.57 -16.00
N GLY A 102 -5.79 -2.45 -15.01
CA GLY A 102 -7.09 -2.93 -14.59
C GLY A 102 -7.91 -1.96 -13.71
N LEU A 103 -7.29 -0.96 -13.06
CA LEU A 103 -7.99 -0.12 -12.08
C LEU A 103 -9.07 0.75 -12.73
N THR A 104 -10.25 0.75 -12.13
CA THR A 104 -11.34 1.65 -12.52
C THR A 104 -11.28 2.89 -11.64
N SER A 105 -11.18 4.06 -12.27
CA SER A 105 -11.66 5.29 -11.64
C SER A 105 -13.15 5.11 -11.37
N ASP A 106 -13.59 5.42 -10.16
CA ASP A 106 -14.99 5.30 -9.78
C ASP A 106 -15.79 6.38 -10.54
N ASP A 107 -16.30 6.06 -11.73
CA ASP A 107 -17.01 7.00 -12.62
C ASP A 107 -18.26 7.63 -11.97
N HIS A 108 -18.74 7.07 -10.86
CA HIS A 108 -19.84 7.60 -10.05
C HIS A 108 -19.43 8.72 -9.10
N LYS A 109 -18.12 8.97 -8.96
CA LYS A 109 -17.58 10.04 -8.16
C LYS A 109 -16.98 11.07 -9.12
N GLY A 110 -17.77 12.08 -9.43
CA GLY A 110 -17.28 13.26 -10.17
C GLY A 110 -16.01 13.85 -9.53
N PRO A 111 -15.38 14.87 -10.13
CA PRO A 111 -14.08 15.42 -9.70
C PRO A 111 -14.01 15.93 -8.24
N GLN A 112 -15.11 15.86 -7.48
CA GLN A 112 -15.20 16.16 -6.05
C GLN A 112 -15.20 14.95 -5.11
N GLY A 113 -15.33 13.71 -5.61
CA GLY A 113 -15.46 12.51 -4.77
C GLY A 113 -14.17 12.04 -4.09
N GLY A 114 -13.01 12.62 -4.44
CA GLY A 114 -11.71 12.41 -3.79
C GLY A 114 -11.37 13.41 -2.67
N LEU A 115 -12.28 14.34 -2.32
CA LEU A 115 -11.96 15.46 -1.43
C LEU A 115 -12.14 15.17 0.08
N CYS A 116 -12.57 13.97 0.50
CA CYS A 116 -12.88 13.76 1.93
C CYS A 116 -12.67 12.33 2.44
N GLY A 117 -11.51 11.72 2.14
CA GLY A 117 -11.09 10.49 2.81
C GLY A 117 -11.63 9.18 2.24
N ALA A 118 -11.87 9.12 0.93
CA ALA A 118 -12.14 7.89 0.19
C ALA A 118 -11.09 7.68 -0.92
N PRO A 119 -10.64 6.44 -1.19
CA PRO A 119 -9.59 6.18 -2.18
C PRO A 119 -9.94 6.63 -3.60
N PHE A 120 -8.92 6.92 -4.41
CA PHE A 120 -9.06 7.27 -5.83
C PHE A 120 -9.50 6.11 -6.72
N TYR A 121 -9.06 4.90 -6.37
CA TYR A 121 -9.31 3.69 -7.15
C TYR A 121 -9.96 2.61 -6.29
N THR A 122 -10.66 1.71 -6.97
CA THR A 122 -11.16 0.46 -6.39
C THR A 122 -10.54 -0.72 -7.14
N ILE A 123 -10.50 -1.88 -6.48
CA ILE A 123 -10.09 -3.11 -7.14
C ILE A 123 -11.06 -3.39 -8.28
N THR A 124 -10.51 -3.69 -9.44
CA THR A 124 -11.29 -4.01 -10.63
C THR A 124 -12.06 -5.31 -10.47
N ARG A 125 -13.34 -5.28 -10.84
CA ARG A 125 -14.21 -6.47 -10.89
C ARG A 125 -14.43 -6.97 -12.32
N ASP A 126 -13.70 -6.39 -13.27
CA ASP A 126 -13.76 -6.82 -14.66
C ASP A 126 -13.11 -8.22 -14.79
N PRO A 127 -13.84 -9.23 -15.28
CA PRO A 127 -13.32 -10.59 -15.44
C PRO A 127 -12.09 -10.67 -16.35
N ARG A 128 -11.85 -9.66 -17.21
CA ARG A 128 -10.65 -9.57 -18.06
C ARG A 128 -9.36 -9.35 -17.27
N TYR A 129 -9.49 -8.95 -16.01
CA TYR A 129 -8.41 -8.66 -15.07
C TYR A 129 -8.55 -9.53 -13.81
N ALA A 130 -9.11 -10.74 -13.94
CA ALA A 130 -9.27 -11.65 -12.82
C ALA A 130 -7.93 -12.10 -12.19
N GLU A 131 -6.82 -11.97 -12.93
CA GLU A 131 -5.47 -12.24 -12.43
C GLU A 131 -4.98 -11.25 -11.38
N TYR A 132 -5.65 -10.09 -11.22
CA TYR A 132 -5.25 -9.05 -10.28
C TYR A 132 -5.69 -9.33 -8.85
N THR A 133 -6.71 -10.17 -8.65
CA THR A 133 -7.28 -10.43 -7.34
C THR A 133 -7.98 -11.77 -7.32
N HIS A 134 -7.48 -12.67 -6.47
CA HIS A 134 -8.08 -13.99 -6.27
C HIS A 134 -9.42 -13.94 -5.54
N ASP A 135 -9.53 -13.11 -4.50
CA ASP A 135 -10.76 -12.89 -3.72
C ASP A 135 -10.95 -11.40 -3.45
N HIS A 136 -11.90 -10.79 -4.17
CA HIS A 136 -12.19 -9.36 -4.04
C HIS A 136 -12.69 -8.97 -2.66
N GLY A 137 -13.48 -9.81 -1.99
CA GLY A 137 -14.01 -9.48 -0.67
C GLY A 137 -12.91 -9.47 0.39
N ALA A 138 -12.03 -10.47 0.35
CA ALA A 138 -10.85 -10.50 1.20
C ALA A 138 -9.88 -9.35 0.89
N ALA A 139 -9.70 -9.01 -0.39
CA ALA A 139 -8.84 -7.90 -0.79
C ALA A 139 -9.38 -6.55 -0.32
N ASP A 140 -10.68 -6.28 -0.49
CA ASP A 140 -11.33 -5.07 0.03
C ASP A 140 -11.15 -4.95 1.56
N ALA A 141 -11.29 -6.07 2.29
CA ALA A 141 -11.05 -6.10 3.73
C ALA A 141 -9.57 -5.82 4.09
N THR A 142 -8.63 -6.38 3.32
CA THR A 142 -7.20 -6.11 3.48
C THR A 142 -6.86 -4.65 3.20
N ILE A 143 -7.42 -4.04 2.15
CA ILE A 143 -7.25 -2.61 1.85
C ILE A 143 -7.75 -1.75 3.00
N ALA A 144 -8.89 -2.08 3.61
CA ALA A 144 -9.39 -1.34 4.78
C ALA A 144 -8.41 -1.40 5.97
N LYS A 145 -7.78 -2.56 6.21
CA LYS A 145 -6.72 -2.68 7.24
C LYS A 145 -5.47 -1.87 6.86
N VAL A 146 -5.09 -1.85 5.59
CA VAL A 146 -3.99 -0.99 5.07
C VAL A 146 -4.30 0.48 5.33
N GLN A 147 -5.53 0.94 5.10
CA GLN A 147 -5.95 2.32 5.39
C GLN A 147 -5.82 2.68 6.87
N GLU A 148 -6.17 1.75 7.76
CA GLU A 148 -6.00 1.95 9.20
C GLU A 148 -4.51 1.99 9.59
N MET A 149 -3.71 1.08 9.03
CA MET A 149 -2.26 1.03 9.24
C MET A 149 -1.55 2.31 8.77
N ASP A 150 -1.91 2.84 7.61
CA ASP A 150 -1.39 4.11 7.09
C ASP A 150 -1.74 5.32 7.98
N GLY A 151 -2.75 5.17 8.83
CA GLY A 151 -3.16 6.15 9.83
C GLY A 151 -2.17 6.32 10.99
N TYR A 152 -1.31 5.35 11.28
CA TYR A 152 -0.36 5.46 12.39
C TYR A 152 0.84 6.35 12.01
N ASP A 153 1.18 7.33 12.86
CA ASP A 153 2.29 8.25 12.61
C ASP A 153 3.67 7.61 12.76
N ASN A 154 3.75 6.42 13.34
CA ASN A 154 4.99 5.65 13.47
C ASN A 154 5.08 4.48 12.48
N VAL A 155 4.23 4.45 11.45
CA VAL A 155 4.27 3.46 10.37
C VAL A 155 4.41 4.14 9.02
N PHE A 156 5.36 3.67 8.22
CA PHE A 156 5.51 4.04 6.82
C PHE A 156 5.01 2.89 5.94
N VAL A 157 3.87 3.09 5.26
CA VAL A 157 3.25 2.09 4.38
C VAL A 157 3.81 2.20 2.96
N THR A 158 4.31 1.09 2.44
CA THR A 158 4.87 0.92 1.08
C THR A 158 4.22 -0.27 0.36
N MET A 159 4.03 -0.15 -0.95
CA MET A 159 3.52 -1.22 -1.83
C MET A 159 4.59 -1.65 -2.83
N ALA A 160 4.50 -2.88 -3.33
CA ALA A 160 5.50 -3.40 -4.27
C ALA A 160 5.54 -2.62 -5.59
N HIS A 161 4.39 -2.11 -6.02
CA HIS A 161 4.21 -1.35 -7.26
C HIS A 161 4.17 0.17 -7.07
N ASP A 162 4.61 0.69 -5.93
CA ASP A 162 4.75 2.14 -5.73
C ASP A 162 6.09 2.65 -6.30
N ASP A 163 6.07 2.97 -7.59
CA ASP A 163 7.22 3.52 -8.33
C ASP A 163 7.67 4.90 -7.83
N SER A 164 6.93 5.54 -6.92
CA SER A 164 7.29 6.83 -6.34
C SER A 164 8.25 6.71 -5.15
N ILE A 165 8.28 5.57 -4.45
CA ILE A 165 9.12 5.37 -3.25
C ILE A 165 10.62 5.47 -3.54
N PRO A 166 11.17 4.89 -4.63
CA PRO A 166 12.60 5.00 -4.93
C PRO A 166 13.11 6.43 -5.13
N GLU A 167 12.23 7.41 -5.40
CA GLU A 167 12.57 8.84 -5.51
C GLU A 167 12.55 9.59 -4.16
N VAL A 168 12.11 8.91 -3.10
CA VAL A 168 11.89 9.48 -1.77
C VAL A 168 12.90 8.95 -0.77
N VAL A 169 13.20 7.65 -0.83
CA VAL A 169 14.07 6.97 0.12
C VAL A 169 15.45 6.70 -0.46
N ASP A 170 16.43 6.51 0.42
CA ASP A 170 17.70 5.94 0.03
C ASP A 170 17.52 4.46 -0.37
N MET A 171 17.98 4.10 -1.57
CA MET A 171 17.98 2.73 -2.06
C MET A 171 19.22 1.96 -1.57
N PHE A 172 19.14 0.62 -1.66
CA PHE A 172 20.26 -0.27 -1.36
C PHE A 172 21.57 0.23 -2.01
N PRO A 173 22.71 0.23 -1.30
CA PRO A 173 23.01 -0.47 -0.03
C PRO A 173 22.69 0.30 1.25
N LYS A 174 22.05 1.48 1.16
CA LYS A 174 21.67 2.25 2.35
C LYS A 174 20.41 1.67 3.01
N THR A 175 20.15 2.10 4.24
CA THR A 175 19.00 1.63 5.03
C THR A 175 17.84 2.62 4.99
N ILE A 176 16.62 2.09 5.11
CA ILE A 176 15.40 2.90 5.28
C ILE A 176 15.22 3.42 6.72
N ASN A 177 16.11 3.07 7.64
CA ASN A 177 16.04 3.49 9.03
C ASN A 177 15.99 5.02 9.15
N GLU A 178 15.40 5.48 10.25
CA GLU A 178 15.23 6.91 10.53
C GLU A 178 14.36 7.64 9.48
N TRP A 179 13.58 6.91 8.67
CA TRP A 179 12.66 7.50 7.67
C TRP A 179 11.76 8.59 8.27
N LYS A 180 11.43 8.47 9.57
CA LYS A 180 10.56 9.41 10.27
C LYS A 180 11.24 10.74 10.50
N SER A 181 12.47 10.76 11.03
CA SER A 181 13.23 11.99 11.24
C SER A 181 13.67 12.62 9.91
N LYS A 182 13.86 11.81 8.86
CA LYS A 182 14.13 12.27 7.50
C LYS A 182 12.89 12.78 6.75
N GLY A 183 11.68 12.68 7.33
CA GLY A 183 10.44 13.14 6.70
C GLY A 183 9.99 12.32 5.48
N TRP A 184 10.61 11.16 5.24
CA TRP A 184 10.35 10.37 4.02
C TRP A 184 8.93 9.84 3.94
N HIS A 185 8.33 9.43 5.06
CA HIS A 185 6.94 9.00 5.09
C HIS A 185 5.95 10.09 4.63
N GLU A 186 6.14 11.35 4.99
CA GLU A 186 5.25 12.44 4.60
C GLU A 186 5.36 12.71 3.10
N LYS A 187 6.59 12.76 2.58
CA LYS A 187 6.85 12.92 1.15
C LYS A 187 6.33 11.71 0.35
N GLY A 188 6.65 10.50 0.78
CA GLY A 188 6.30 9.25 0.12
C GLY A 188 4.80 8.97 0.10
N ARG A 189 4.08 9.31 1.18
CA ARG A 189 2.62 9.09 1.28
C ARG A 189 1.84 9.66 0.09
N TRP A 190 2.30 10.78 -0.46
CA TRP A 190 1.62 11.51 -1.53
C TRP A 190 2.43 11.60 -2.82
N ALA A 191 3.60 10.94 -2.90
CA ALA A 191 4.46 11.04 -4.07
C ALA A 191 3.80 10.47 -5.34
N PHE A 192 2.95 9.44 -5.20
CA PHE A 192 2.11 8.89 -6.26
C PHE A 192 1.15 9.91 -6.90
N LEU A 193 0.84 11.03 -6.22
CA LEU A 193 -0.04 12.05 -6.79
C LEU A 193 0.55 12.72 -8.04
N LYS A 194 1.85 12.53 -8.32
CA LYS A 194 2.48 12.95 -9.59
C LYS A 194 1.82 12.32 -10.81
N ASP A 195 1.22 11.13 -10.66
CA ASP A 195 0.57 10.41 -11.75
C ASP A 195 -0.73 11.10 -12.21
N PHE A 196 -1.26 12.01 -11.38
CA PHE A 196 -2.42 12.84 -11.71
C PHE A 196 -2.02 14.19 -12.35
N LYS A 197 -0.72 14.50 -12.48
CA LYS A 197 -0.24 15.77 -13.04
C LYS A 197 0.05 15.68 -14.54
N GLY A 198 -0.95 16.08 -15.33
CA GLY A 198 -0.88 16.55 -16.73
C GLY A 198 -2.28 17.07 -17.09
N SER A 199 -2.57 18.19 -17.76
CA SER A 199 -1.79 19.19 -18.49
C SER A 199 -2.36 20.58 -18.20
N ALA A 200 -1.65 21.44 -17.47
CA ALA A 200 -2.01 22.87 -17.36
C ALA A 200 -1.23 23.76 -18.36
N ASP A 201 -0.32 23.19 -19.16
CA ASP A 201 0.64 23.96 -19.97
C ASP A 201 0.59 23.72 -21.51
N VAL A 202 -0.51 23.20 -22.07
CA VAL A 202 -0.65 23.00 -23.54
C VAL A 202 -1.73 23.88 -24.21
N THR A 203 -2.34 24.84 -23.51
CA THR A 203 -3.38 25.72 -24.11
C THR A 203 -3.19 27.22 -23.93
N ARG A 204 -1.94 27.69 -23.76
CA ARG A 204 -1.60 29.11 -23.96
C ARG A 204 -0.49 29.26 -25.01
N GLY A 205 -0.84 29.02 -26.27
CA GLY A 205 0.11 29.18 -27.37
C GLY A 205 -0.48 28.83 -28.73
N SER A 206 -1.52 29.56 -29.14
CA SER A 206 -1.92 29.72 -30.55
C SER A 206 -2.68 31.02 -30.72
#